data_AF-A0A291RZ08-F1
#
_entry.id   AF-A0A291RZ08-F1
#
_cell.length_a   1.000
_cell.length_b   1.000
_cell.length_c   1.000
_cell.angle_alpha   90.00
_cell.angle_beta   90.00
_cell.angle_gamma   90.00
#
_symmetry.space_group_name_H-M   'P 1'
#
loop_
_entity.id
_entity.type
_entity.pdbx_description
1 polymer ?
#
loop_
_entity_poly.entity_id
_entity_poly.type
_entity_poly.pdbx_seq_one_letter_code
_entity_poly.pdbx_strand_id
1 'polypeptide(L)' 'MSETSAADERAILTRSRAAQAAYAAGDHATAHALHDDLVALYGLTAIATVMAARYDREQLGIEAQLLGIFGPTLYGENR' A
#
# COMPACT_ATOMS: atom_id res chain seq x y z
N MET A 1 -16.13 6.93 12.66
CA MET A 1 -15.17 6.25 11.76
C MET A 1 -15.00 7.17 10.57
N SER A 2 -13.86 7.83 10.46
CA SER A 2 -13.64 8.83 9.41
C SER A 2 -13.65 8.14 8.06
N GLU A 3 -14.62 8.47 7.22
CA GLU A 3 -14.59 8.14 5.80
C GLU A 3 -13.28 8.69 5.23
N THR A 4 -12.39 7.82 4.77
CA THR A 4 -11.24 8.24 3.98
C THR A 4 -11.77 9.05 2.81
N SER A 5 -11.41 10.34 2.75
CA SER A 5 -11.91 11.22 1.69
C SER A 5 -11.51 10.66 0.32
N ALA A 6 -12.33 10.86 -0.72
CA ALA A 6 -11.96 10.48 -2.09
C ALA A 6 -10.60 11.07 -2.54
N ALA A 7 -10.21 12.22 -1.95
CA ALA A 7 -8.88 12.79 -2.15
C ALA A 7 -7.77 11.95 -1.51
N ASP A 8 -7.99 11.44 -0.30
CA ASP A 8 -7.06 10.58 0.42
C ASP A 8 -6.95 9.20 -0.23
N GLU A 9 -8.08 8.63 -0.68
CA GLU A 9 -8.08 7.37 -1.44
C GLU A 9 -7.20 7.48 -2.69
N ARG A 10 -7.38 8.57 -3.46
CA ARG A 10 -6.58 8.82 -4.66
C ARG A 10 -5.09 8.99 -4.32
N ALA A 11 -4.77 9.69 -3.24
CA ALA A 11 -3.40 9.90 -2.81
C ALA A 11 -2.72 8.60 -2.36
N ILE A 12 -3.44 7.75 -1.61
CA ILE A 12 -2.99 6.42 -1.18
C ILE A 12 -2.67 5.55 -2.40
N LEU A 13 -3.57 5.50 -3.39
CA LEU A 13 -3.38 4.71 -4.60
C LEU A 13 -2.21 5.20 -5.46
N THR A 14 -2.08 6.52 -5.63
CA THR A 14 -0.98 7.11 -6.40
C THR A 14 0.37 6.78 -5.79
N ARG A 15 0.53 6.96 -4.46
CA ARG A 15 1.78 6.63 -3.77
C ARG A 15 2.06 5.14 -3.75
N SER A 16 1.03 4.31 -3.60
CA SER A 16 1.18 2.85 -3.63
C SER A 16 1.71 2.36 -4.98
N ARG A 17 1.21 2.93 -6.09
CA ARG A 17 1.75 2.66 -7.44
C ARG A 17 3.18 3.14 -7.63
N ALA A 18 3.55 4.28 -7.05
CA ALA A 18 4.92 4.78 -7.11
C ALA A 18 5.88 3.85 -6.34
N ALA A 19 5.49 3.38 -5.16
CA ALA A 19 6.27 2.42 -4.38
C ALA A 19 6.49 1.10 -5.15
N GLN A 20 5.44 0.61 -5.83
CA GLN A 20 5.53 -0.57 -6.70
C GLN A 20 6.45 -0.36 -7.90
N ALA A 21 6.34 0.78 -8.58
CA ALA A 21 7.18 1.10 -9.72
C ALA A 21 8.66 1.17 -9.32
N ALA A 22 8.96 1.78 -8.17
CA ALA A 22 10.31 1.81 -7.59
C ALA A 22 10.81 0.39 -7.29
N TYR A 23 9.98 -0.44 -6.65
CA TYR A 23 10.33 -1.82 -6.35
C TYR A 23 10.59 -2.65 -7.62
N ALA A 24 9.74 -2.52 -8.64
CA ALA A 24 9.89 -3.21 -9.92
C ALA A 24 11.14 -2.76 -10.69
N ALA A 25 11.59 -1.52 -10.48
CA ALA A 25 12.85 -0.99 -11.00
C ALA A 25 14.09 -1.43 -10.21
N GLY A 26 13.91 -2.19 -9.12
CA GLY A 26 15.00 -2.59 -8.20
C GLY A 26 15.42 -1.50 -7.22
N ASP A 27 14.72 -0.36 -7.19
CA ASP A 27 14.95 0.72 -6.24
C ASP A 27 14.16 0.46 -4.94
N HIS A 28 14.66 -0.51 -4.17
CA HIS A 28 14.03 -0.92 -2.92
C HIS A 28 14.05 0.18 -1.84
N ALA A 29 15.07 1.06 -1.87
CA ALA A 29 15.18 2.16 -0.91
C ALA A 29 14.06 3.18 -1.12
N THR A 30 13.81 3.58 -2.37
CA THR A 30 12.70 4.48 -2.70
C THR A 30 11.35 3.81 -2.46
N ALA A 31 11.21 2.51 -2.77
CA ALA A 31 9.98 1.78 -2.49
C ALA A 31 9.64 1.75 -0.98
N HIS A 32 10.63 1.51 -0.13
CA HIS A 32 10.45 1.53 1.33
C HIS A 32 10.11 2.94 1.84
N ALA A 33 10.83 3.97 1.40
CA ALA A 33 10.54 5.36 1.82
C ALA A 33 9.10 5.78 1.46
N LEU A 34 8.64 5.43 0.25
CA LEU A 34 7.27 5.71 -0.19
C LEU A 34 6.22 4.92 0.62
N HIS A 35 6.57 3.70 1.06
CA HIS A 35 5.72 2.91 1.93
C HIS A 35 5.65 3.52 3.33
N ASP A 36 6.79 3.88 3.94
CA ASP A 36 6.83 4.49 5.27
C ASP A 36 6.06 5.81 5.30
N ASP A 37 6.17 6.64 4.25
CA ASP A 37 5.39 7.87 4.08
C ASP A 37 3.87 7.58 4.03
N LEU A 38 3.47 6.53 3.33
CA LEU A 38 2.06 6.10 3.28
C LEU A 38 1.56 5.72 4.67
N VAL A 39 2.34 4.91 5.41
CA VAL A 39 1.99 4.45 6.75
C VAL A 39 1.91 5.63 7.72
N ALA A 40 2.86 6.57 7.65
CA ALA A 40 2.89 7.75 8.52
C ALA A 40 1.70 8.70 8.27
N LEU A 41 1.29 8.87 7.02
CA LEU A 41 0.21 9.80 6.66
C LEU A 41 -1.19 9.24 6.88
N TYR A 42 -1.41 7.97 6.58
CA TYR A 42 -2.76 7.38 6.52
C TYR A 42 -2.98 6.23 7.50
N GLY A 43 -1.90 5.63 8.01
CA GLY A 43 -1.96 4.43 8.83
C GLY A 43 -2.33 3.17 8.04
N LEU A 44 -1.96 2.03 8.58
CA LEU A 44 -2.14 0.72 7.91
C LEU A 44 -3.60 0.39 7.64
N THR A 45 -4.50 0.76 8.55
CA THR A 45 -5.93 0.45 8.43
C THR A 45 -6.57 1.17 7.24
N ALA A 46 -6.28 2.47 7.04
CA ALA A 46 -6.87 3.21 5.92
C ALA A 46 -6.33 2.71 4.58
N ILE A 47 -5.04 2.40 4.51
CA ILE A 47 -4.43 1.78 3.33
C ILE A 47 -5.13 0.46 3.04
N ALA A 48 -5.24 -0.44 4.02
CA ALA A 48 -5.90 -1.73 3.86
C ALA A 48 -7.36 -1.61 3.44
N THR A 49 -8.12 -0.64 3.96
CA THR A 49 -9.51 -0.38 3.54
C THR A 49 -9.60 0.10 2.09
N VAL A 50 -8.71 1.01 1.66
CA VAL A 50 -8.66 1.51 0.28
C VAL A 50 -8.28 0.40 -0.69
N MET A 51 -7.29 -0.42 -0.33
CA MET A 51 -6.92 -1.59 -1.12
C MET A 51 -8.10 -2.57 -1.18
N ALA A 52 -8.67 -2.96 -0.03
CA ALA A 52 -9.83 -3.86 0.10
C ALA A 52 -11.03 -3.47 -0.80
N ALA A 53 -11.35 -2.18 -0.89
CA ALA A 53 -12.42 -1.66 -1.72
C ALA A 53 -12.14 -1.73 -3.24
N ARG A 54 -10.87 -1.88 -3.64
CA ARG A 54 -10.40 -1.91 -5.03
C ARG A 54 -10.10 -3.31 -5.56
N TYR A 55 -10.15 -4.35 -4.74
CA TYR A 55 -9.91 -5.77 -5.09
C TYR A 55 -10.92 -6.37 -6.11
N ASP A 56 -11.84 -5.60 -6.70
CA ASP A 56 -12.77 -6.13 -7.70
C ASP A 56 -12.08 -6.31 -9.09
N ARG A 57 -11.63 -7.56 -9.29
CA ARG A 57 -11.55 -8.36 -10.52
C ARG A 57 -10.45 -8.17 -11.58
N GLU A 58 -9.72 -7.06 -11.67
CA GLU A 58 -8.60 -6.93 -12.64
C GLU A 58 -7.23 -6.57 -12.02
N GLN A 59 -7.17 -6.18 -10.74
CA GLN A 59 -5.95 -5.68 -10.08
C GLN A 59 -5.24 -6.68 -9.15
N LEU A 60 -5.68 -7.95 -9.13
CA LEU A 60 -5.21 -9.01 -8.21
C LEU A 60 -3.70 -9.30 -8.25
N GLY A 61 -3.00 -9.01 -9.36
CA GLY A 61 -1.55 -9.28 -9.45
C GLY A 61 -0.67 -8.31 -8.66
N ILE A 62 -1.17 -7.10 -8.41
CA ILE A 62 -0.36 -5.96 -7.99
C ILE A 62 -0.36 -5.80 -6.46
N GLU A 63 -1.50 -6.03 -5.80
CA GLU A 63 -1.63 -5.91 -4.34
C GLU A 63 -1.19 -7.18 -3.59
N ALA A 64 -1.37 -8.37 -4.18
CA ALA A 64 -0.81 -9.61 -3.63
C ALA A 64 0.72 -9.58 -3.56
N GLN A 65 1.37 -8.87 -4.49
CA GLN A 65 2.81 -8.70 -4.50
C GLN A 65 3.28 -7.77 -3.36
N LEU A 66 2.61 -6.63 -3.14
CA LEU A 66 2.90 -5.78 -1.99
C LEU A 66 2.59 -6.46 -0.66
N LEU A 67 1.50 -7.21 -0.54
CA LEU A 67 1.18 -7.98 0.66
C LEU A 67 2.20 -9.12 0.88
N GLY A 68 2.76 -9.71 -0.18
CA GLY A 68 3.85 -10.68 -0.07
C GLY A 68 5.18 -10.05 0.35
N ILE A 69 5.48 -8.84 -0.12
CA ILE A 69 6.74 -8.11 0.17
C ILE A 69 6.70 -7.45 1.56
N PHE A 70 5.58 -6.82 1.92
CA PHE A 70 5.41 -5.99 3.11
C PHE A 70 4.46 -6.59 4.15
N GLY A 71 3.70 -7.63 3.82
CA GLY A 71 2.76 -8.29 4.73
C GLY A 71 3.37 -8.75 6.06
N PRO A 72 4.60 -9.29 6.10
CA PRO A 72 5.27 -9.61 7.37
C PRO A 72 5.48 -8.38 8.25
N THR A 73 5.78 -7.23 7.65
CA THR A 73 5.95 -5.93 8.33
C THR A 73 4.62 -5.33 8.75
N LEU A 74 3.56 -5.56 7.96
CA LEU A 74 2.23 -4.98 8.15
C LEU A 74 1.34 -5.72 9.15
N TYR A 75 1.47 -7.05 9.23
CA TYR A 75 0.62 -7.89 10.09
C TYR A 75 1.35 -8.48 11.29
N GLY A 76 2.64 -8.22 11.42
CA GLY A 76 3.49 -8.81 12.44
C GLY A 76 3.71 -10.29 12.17
N GLU A 77 4.97 -10.69 12.06
CA GLU A 77 5.32 -12.05 12.45
C GLU A 77 4.84 -12.24 13.89
N ASN A 78 3.78 -13.01 14.06
CA ASN A 78 3.47 -13.68 15.30
C ASN A 78 4.53 -14.80 15.47
N ARG A 79 5.72 -14.43 15.92
CA ARG A 79 6.75 -15.32 16.43
C ARG A 79 7.42 -14.74 17.66
#